data_AF-A0A5J4WM17-F1
#
_entry.id   AF-A0A5J4WM17-F1
#
_cell.length_a   1.000
_cell.length_b   1.000
_cell.length_c   1.000
_cell.angle_alpha   90.00
_cell.angle_beta   90.00
_cell.angle_gamma   90.00
#
_symmetry.space_group_name_H-M   'P 1'
#
loop_
_entity.id
_entity.type
_entity.pdbx_description
1 polymer ?
#
loop_
_entity_poly.entity_id
_entity_poly.type
_entity_poly.pdbx_seq_one_letter_code
_entity_poly.pdbx_strand_id
1 'polypeptide(L)'
;MTKAMTGNNTQTNANQQQQPMNQKEIALRYATWYAGQPQTAVYRRLSIGPSNPQMCTKQAQRSIERYESAVRDINAVLFPEYVDYMSRIDRLLAWPGQGILLVGKCGVGRRTLLQLVSHSHGMRVMTPTVGRCS
;
A
#
# COMPACT_ATOMS: atom_id res chain seq x y z
N MET A 1 -15.33 26.06 -58.40
CA MET A 1 -16.17 25.44 -57.35
C MET A 1 -15.24 24.95 -56.23
N THR A 2 -14.59 25.85 -55.49
CA THR A 2 -14.98 26.36 -54.14
C THR A 2 -15.34 25.26 -53.14
N LYS A 3 -14.41 24.95 -52.23
CA LYS A 3 -14.76 24.52 -50.87
C LYS A 3 -13.93 25.32 -49.86
N ALA A 4 -14.64 25.88 -48.90
CA ALA A 4 -14.27 27.04 -48.10
C ALA A 4 -13.30 26.75 -46.94
N MET A 5 -12.61 27.83 -46.61
CA MET A 5 -11.84 28.19 -45.44
C MET A 5 -12.52 28.00 -44.06
N THR A 6 -11.64 27.77 -43.05
CA THR A 6 -11.68 28.26 -41.65
C THR A 6 -12.45 27.50 -40.56
N GLY A 7 -11.75 27.29 -39.44
CA GLY A 7 -12.30 26.90 -38.13
C GLY A 7 -11.29 26.10 -37.30
N ASN A 8 -10.20 26.71 -36.84
CA ASN A 8 -10.00 27.29 -35.49
C ASN A 8 -9.63 26.28 -34.40
N ASN A 9 -8.42 26.50 -33.89
CA ASN A 9 -7.90 26.15 -32.58
C ASN A 9 -8.95 25.90 -31.50
N THR A 10 -8.85 24.77 -30.81
CA THR A 10 -9.01 24.77 -29.36
C THR A 10 -8.03 23.78 -28.76
N GLN A 11 -6.95 24.32 -28.20
CA GLN A 11 -6.15 23.64 -27.20
C GLN A 11 -7.06 23.29 -26.03
N THR A 12 -7.51 22.05 -25.91
CA THR A 12 -7.85 21.54 -24.58
C THR A 12 -6.60 20.93 -24.00
N ASN A 13 -5.84 21.81 -23.35
CA ASN A 13 -4.91 21.45 -22.29
C ASN A 13 -5.66 20.58 -21.27
N ALA A 14 -5.64 19.26 -21.47
CA ALA A 14 -5.73 18.29 -20.40
C ALA A 14 -4.31 17.79 -20.09
N ASN A 15 -3.36 18.73 -20.01
CA ASN A 15 -2.29 18.63 -19.04
C ASN A 15 -2.93 18.63 -17.64
N GLN A 16 -3.58 17.53 -17.29
CA GLN A 16 -3.61 17.12 -15.90
C GLN A 16 -2.15 16.83 -15.57
N GLN A 17 -1.52 17.83 -14.98
CA GLN A 17 -0.16 17.79 -14.47
C GLN A 17 -0.05 16.67 -13.43
N GLN A 18 0.10 15.44 -13.88
CA GLN A 18 0.84 14.45 -13.12
C GLN A 18 2.30 14.81 -13.33
N GLN A 19 2.80 15.68 -12.45
CA GLN A 19 4.24 15.84 -12.31
C GLN A 19 4.81 14.43 -12.10
N PRO A 20 5.82 13.98 -12.86
CA PRO A 20 6.46 12.72 -12.57
C PRO A 20 7.04 12.84 -11.16
N MET A 21 6.43 12.12 -10.22
CA MET A 21 6.80 12.17 -8.81
C MET A 21 8.30 11.88 -8.69
N ASN A 22 9.03 12.83 -8.11
CA ASN A 22 10.49 12.80 -8.05
C ASN A 22 10.97 11.47 -7.47
N GLN A 23 11.81 10.72 -8.21
CA GLN A 23 12.28 9.38 -7.82
C GLN A 23 12.88 9.35 -6.41
N LYS A 24 13.50 10.45 -5.97
CA LYS A 24 14.07 10.60 -4.62
C LYS A 24 13.00 10.74 -3.54
N GLU A 25 11.90 11.42 -3.86
CA GLU A 25 10.75 11.58 -2.98
C GLU A 25 9.98 10.26 -2.82
N ILE A 26 9.86 9.49 -3.91
CA ILE A 26 9.32 8.11 -3.89
C ILE A 26 10.14 7.25 -2.93
N ALA A 27 11.48 7.29 -3.03
CA ALA A 27 12.35 6.51 -2.15
C ALA A 27 12.23 6.93 -0.68
N LEU A 28 12.10 8.24 -0.39
CA LEU A 28 11.93 8.76 0.96
C LEU A 28 10.60 8.36 1.60
N ARG A 29 9.51 8.25 0.82
CA ARG A 29 8.23 7.71 1.33
C ARG A 29 8.39 6.31 1.93
N TYR A 30 9.27 5.51 1.33
CA TYR A 30 9.56 4.14 1.75
C TYR A 30 10.78 4.01 2.68
N ALA A 31 11.52 5.10 2.92
CA ALA A 31 12.69 5.11 3.79
C ALA A 31 12.30 5.26 5.27
N THR A 32 12.87 4.42 6.13
CA THR A 32 12.72 4.49 7.59
C THR A 32 13.57 5.63 8.16
N TRP A 33 13.03 6.42 9.10
CA TRP A 33 13.69 7.60 9.67
C TRP A 33 14.78 7.33 10.73
N TYR A 34 15.15 6.07 11.01
CA TYR A 34 16.15 5.77 12.04
C TYR A 34 17.19 4.73 11.60
N ALA A 35 18.45 5.15 11.68
CA ALA A 35 19.60 4.29 11.88
C ALA A 35 19.50 3.67 13.28
N GLY A 36 18.91 2.49 13.37
CA GLY A 36 18.69 1.81 14.65
C GLY A 36 17.74 0.65 14.48
N GLN A 37 18.26 -0.45 13.94
CA GLN A 37 17.52 -1.71 13.91
C GLN A 37 17.15 -2.10 15.36
N PRO A 38 15.88 -2.40 15.69
CA PRO A 38 15.64 -3.17 16.91
C PRO A 38 16.34 -4.52 16.75
N GLN A 39 17.20 -4.89 17.71
CA GLN A 39 18.01 -6.12 17.70
C GLN A 39 17.18 -7.41 17.75
N THR A 40 15.86 -7.34 17.79
CA THR A 40 14.98 -8.50 17.89
C THR A 40 14.54 -8.96 16.52
N ALA A 41 15.23 -9.99 16.02
CA ALA A 41 14.98 -10.76 14.80
C ALA A 41 13.60 -11.46 14.72
N VAL A 42 12.61 -11.04 15.53
CA VAL A 42 11.33 -11.73 15.71
C VAL A 42 10.29 -11.30 14.66
N TYR A 43 10.40 -10.07 14.14
CA TYR A 43 9.48 -9.61 13.08
C TYR A 43 10.18 -9.75 11.73
N ARG A 44 9.79 -10.77 10.96
CA ARG A 44 10.17 -10.87 9.55
C ARG A 44 9.62 -9.62 8.84
N ARG A 45 10.49 -8.66 8.57
CA ARG A 45 10.18 -7.46 7.79
C ARG A 45 9.72 -7.91 6.40
N LEU A 46 8.55 -7.47 5.92
CA LEU A 46 8.36 -7.51 4.47
C LEU A 46 9.39 -6.53 3.94
N SER A 47 10.31 -6.99 3.10
CA SER A 47 11.36 -6.16 2.52
C SER A 47 10.82 -5.14 1.50
N ILE A 48 9.64 -4.55 1.75
CA ILE A 48 9.10 -3.34 1.13
C ILE A 48 9.87 -2.15 1.71
N GLY A 49 11.19 -2.23 1.60
CA GLY A 49 12.10 -1.12 1.88
C GLY A 49 12.19 -0.19 0.67
N PRO A 50 13.05 0.84 0.73
CA PRO A 50 13.32 1.72 -0.40
C PRO A 50 13.95 0.91 -1.53
N SER A 51 13.10 0.39 -2.41
CA SER A 51 13.45 -0.37 -3.60
C SER A 51 12.67 0.20 -4.78
N ASN A 52 13.08 -0.16 -5.99
CA ASN A 52 12.39 0.25 -7.21
C ASN A 52 10.87 -0.02 -7.07
N PRO A 53 9.97 0.90 -7.47
CA PRO A 53 8.51 0.67 -7.41
C PRO A 53 8.09 -0.68 -8.00
N GLN A 54 8.78 -1.16 -9.04
CA GLN A 54 8.55 -2.46 -9.68
C GLN A 54 8.85 -3.66 -8.77
N MET A 55 9.70 -3.50 -7.76
CA MET A 55 10.05 -4.54 -6.81
C MET A 55 9.06 -4.60 -5.65
N CYS A 56 8.58 -3.43 -5.20
CA CYS A 56 7.52 -3.34 -4.18
C CYS A 56 6.22 -4.00 -4.65
N THR A 57 5.82 -3.77 -5.90
CA THR A 57 4.61 -4.39 -6.48
C THR A 57 4.73 -5.92 -6.52
N LYS A 58 5.87 -6.45 -6.96
CA LYS A 58 6.14 -7.90 -6.97
C LYS A 58 6.08 -8.52 -5.57
N GLN A 59 6.62 -7.85 -4.56
CA GLN A 59 6.57 -8.34 -3.19
C GLN A 59 5.14 -8.29 -2.61
N ALA A 60 4.41 -7.21 -2.88
CA ALA A 60 3.01 -7.10 -2.48
C ALA A 60 2.19 -8.24 -3.11
N GLN A 61 2.37 -8.52 -4.40
CA GLN A 61 1.74 -9.64 -5.09
C GLN A 61 2.07 -10.99 -4.43
N ARG A 62 3.35 -11.25 -4.14
CA ARG A 62 3.76 -12.47 -3.45
C ARG A 62 3.15 -12.61 -2.04
N SER A 63 2.96 -11.49 -1.34
CA SER A 63 2.31 -11.51 -0.03
C SER A 63 0.82 -11.86 -0.14
N ILE A 64 0.15 -11.38 -1.19
CA ILE A 64 -1.25 -11.67 -1.48
C ILE A 64 -1.41 -13.16 -1.79
N GLU A 65 -0.64 -13.70 -2.73
CA GLU A 65 -0.67 -15.13 -3.10
C GLU A 65 -0.49 -16.05 -1.88
N ARG A 66 0.44 -15.69 -0.97
CA ARG A 66 0.66 -16.44 0.28
C ARG A 66 -0.54 -16.37 1.21
N TYR A 67 -1.15 -15.21 1.34
CA TYR A 67 -2.33 -15.03 2.18
C TYR A 67 -3.54 -15.76 1.62
N GLU A 68 -3.74 -15.72 0.31
CA GLU A 68 -4.83 -16.43 -0.37
C GLU A 68 -4.73 -17.94 -0.15
N SER A 69 -3.52 -18.49 -0.29
CA SER A 69 -3.25 -19.90 -0.01
C SER A 69 -3.46 -20.31 1.45
N ALA A 70 -3.33 -19.38 2.41
CA ALA A 70 -3.30 -19.72 3.84
C ALA A 70 -4.59 -19.38 4.59
N VAL A 71 -5.32 -18.35 4.17
CA VAL A 71 -6.43 -17.78 4.95
C VAL A 71 -7.72 -17.74 4.13
N ARG A 72 -7.71 -17.00 3.02
CA ARG A 72 -8.87 -16.82 2.14
C ARG A 72 -8.48 -16.07 0.88
N ASP A 73 -9.20 -16.32 -0.20
CA ASP A 73 -9.11 -15.51 -1.42
C ASP A 73 -9.57 -14.08 -1.14
N ILE A 74 -8.75 -13.11 -1.57
CA ILE A 74 -9.05 -11.67 -1.45
C ILE A 74 -9.38 -11.09 -2.83
N ASN A 75 -8.78 -11.61 -3.92
CA ASN A 75 -8.87 -11.03 -5.26
C ASN A 75 -8.57 -9.51 -5.23
N ALA A 76 -7.46 -9.14 -4.58
CA ALA A 76 -7.06 -7.75 -4.44
C ALA A 76 -6.39 -7.24 -5.73
N VAL A 77 -6.95 -6.19 -6.32
CA VAL A 77 -6.27 -5.44 -7.40
C VAL A 77 -5.22 -4.52 -6.79
N LEU A 78 -3.98 -4.63 -7.27
CA LEU A 78 -2.86 -3.77 -6.83
C LEU A 78 -2.92 -2.41 -7.52
N PHE A 79 -3.15 -1.37 -6.73
CA PHE A 79 -3.00 0.03 -7.13
C PHE A 79 -1.83 0.67 -6.36
N PRO A 80 -1.17 1.71 -6.90
CA PRO A 80 0.03 2.29 -6.28
C PRO A 80 -0.22 2.81 -4.85
N GLU A 81 -1.42 3.30 -4.55
CA GLU A 81 -1.81 3.72 -3.21
C GLU A 81 -1.91 2.54 -2.25
N TYR A 82 -2.31 1.35 -2.74
CA TYR A 82 -2.34 0.12 -1.94
C TYR A 82 -0.94 -0.24 -1.43
N VAL A 83 0.07 -0.12 -2.31
CA VAL A 83 1.47 -0.38 -1.97
C VAL A 83 2.00 0.66 -0.99
N ASP A 84 1.61 1.93 -1.15
CA ASP A 84 1.95 2.98 -0.17
C ASP A 84 1.34 2.68 1.20
N TYR A 85 0.04 2.35 1.28
CA TYR A 85 -0.60 1.96 2.54
C TYR A 85 0.06 0.73 3.17
N MET A 86 0.38 -0.29 2.37
CA MET A 86 1.07 -1.49 2.82
C MET A 86 2.43 -1.17 3.43
N SER A 87 3.22 -0.32 2.78
CA SER A 87 4.53 0.10 3.28
C SER A 87 4.44 0.87 4.61
N ARG A 88 3.39 1.68 4.79
CA ARG A 88 3.18 2.43 6.04
C ARG A 88 2.81 1.51 7.19
N ILE A 89 1.94 0.53 6.94
CA ILE A 89 1.54 -0.45 7.97
C ILE A 89 2.70 -1.38 8.32
N ASP A 90 3.45 -1.89 7.33
CA ASP A 90 4.63 -2.74 7.58
C ASP A 90 5.64 -2.04 8.49
N ARG A 91 5.92 -0.76 8.22
CA ARG A 91 6.82 0.05 9.06
C ARG A 91 6.31 0.23 10.49
N LEU A 92 5.01 0.34 10.68
CA LEU A 92 4.41 0.50 12.01
C LEU A 92 4.41 -0.82 12.79
N LEU A 93 4.13 -1.94 12.12
CA LEU A 93 4.14 -3.27 12.73
C LEU A 93 5.55 -3.82 12.97
N ALA A 94 6.57 -3.30 12.27
CA ALA A 94 7.96 -3.65 12.50
C ALA A 94 8.47 -3.27 13.91
N TRP A 95 7.78 -2.34 14.60
CA TRP A 95 8.13 -1.97 15.98
C TRP A 95 7.20 -2.67 16.99
N PRO A 96 7.74 -3.35 18.01
CA PRO A 96 6.92 -3.91 19.08
C PRO A 96 6.19 -2.81 19.88
N GLY A 97 4.96 -3.12 20.30
CA GLY A 97 4.19 -2.25 21.20
C GLY A 97 3.53 -1.03 20.55
N GLN A 98 3.55 -0.92 19.22
CA GLN A 98 2.90 0.18 18.51
C GLN A 98 1.41 -0.10 18.26
N GLY A 99 0.60 0.96 18.36
CA GLY A 99 -0.80 0.96 17.96
C GLY A 99 -0.99 1.82 16.70
N ILE A 100 -1.97 1.45 15.87
CA ILE A 100 -2.29 2.20 14.66
C ILE A 100 -3.77 2.54 14.61
N LEU A 101 -4.10 3.75 14.16
CA LEU A 101 -5.47 4.18 13.93
C LEU A 101 -5.70 4.33 12.41
N LEU A 102 -6.60 3.52 11.86
CA LEU A 102 -6.92 3.54 10.44
C LEU A 102 -8.16 4.42 10.19
N VAL A 103 -7.96 5.67 9.81
CA VAL A 103 -9.05 6.64 9.50
C VAL A 103 -9.27 6.78 7.99
N GLY A 104 -10.51 6.96 7.56
CA GLY A 104 -10.86 7.15 6.14
C GLY A 104 -12.21 6.56 5.73
N LYS A 105 -12.51 6.65 4.42
CA LYS A 105 -13.73 6.12 3.80
C LYS A 105 -13.81 4.59 3.84
N CYS A 106 -15.00 4.04 4.03
CA CYS A 106 -15.25 2.59 3.94
C CYS A 106 -15.02 2.07 2.50
N GLY A 107 -14.77 0.76 2.35
CA GLY A 107 -14.63 0.11 1.03
C GLY A 107 -13.21 -0.02 0.47
N VAL A 108 -12.23 0.72 0.99
CA VAL A 108 -10.83 0.67 0.52
C VAL A 108 -10.02 -0.57 0.95
N GLY A 109 -10.62 -1.47 1.74
CA GLY A 109 -9.94 -2.70 2.18
C GLY A 109 -8.88 -2.51 3.29
N ARG A 110 -8.90 -1.41 4.05
CA ARG A 110 -7.94 -1.14 5.16
C ARG A 110 -7.80 -2.30 6.16
N ARG A 111 -8.92 -2.91 6.56
CA ARG A 111 -8.93 -4.08 7.45
C ARG A 111 -8.23 -5.27 6.79
N THR A 112 -8.54 -5.55 5.53
CA THR A 112 -7.96 -6.64 4.76
C THR A 112 -6.45 -6.45 4.57
N LEU A 113 -6.02 -5.21 4.29
CA LEU A 113 -4.62 -4.85 4.15
C LEU A 113 -3.86 -5.02 5.47
N LEU A 114 -4.45 -4.63 6.60
CA LEU A 114 -3.87 -4.90 7.92
C LEU A 114 -3.74 -6.41 8.18
N GLN A 115 -4.78 -7.20 7.89
CA GLN A 115 -4.74 -8.66 8.04
C GLN A 115 -3.65 -9.30 7.19
N LEU A 116 -3.50 -8.85 5.94
CA LEU A 116 -2.47 -9.29 5.01
C LEU A 116 -1.04 -9.02 5.55
N VAL A 117 -0.78 -7.79 6.00
CA VAL A 117 0.53 -7.40 6.51
C VAL A 117 0.83 -8.10 7.85
N SER A 118 -0.14 -8.20 8.75
CA SER A 118 0.01 -8.95 10.00
C SER A 118 0.29 -10.43 9.76
N HIS A 119 -0.41 -11.06 8.80
CA HIS A 119 -0.14 -12.44 8.41
C HIS A 119 1.29 -12.61 7.85
N SER A 120 1.74 -11.63 7.07
CA SER A 120 3.10 -11.63 6.51
C SER A 120 4.20 -11.50 7.58
N HIS A 121 3.94 -10.77 8.67
CA HIS A 121 4.80 -10.72 9.84
C HIS A 121 4.69 -11.96 10.75
N GLY A 122 3.78 -12.90 10.45
CA GLY A 122 3.50 -14.05 11.32
C GLY A 122 2.74 -13.69 12.60
N MET A 123 2.09 -12.52 12.63
CA MET A 123 1.30 -12.07 13.78
C MET A 123 -0.10 -12.66 13.75
N ARG A 124 -0.61 -13.06 14.91
CA ARG A 124 -2.00 -13.52 15.06
C ARG A 124 -2.95 -12.33 15.10
N VAL A 125 -3.88 -12.25 14.15
CA VAL A 125 -4.94 -11.25 14.15
C VAL A 125 -6.19 -11.82 14.82
N MET A 126 -6.65 -11.15 15.88
CA MET A 126 -7.94 -11.45 16.52
C MET A 126 -8.91 -10.29 16.23
N THR A 127 -10.10 -10.61 15.76
CA THR A 127 -11.22 -9.66 15.78
C THR A 127 -12.29 -10.22 16.71
N PRO A 128 -12.54 -9.60 17.88
CA PRO A 128 -13.59 -10.06 18.78
C PRO A 128 -14.95 -9.88 18.09
N THR A 129 -15.79 -10.92 18.18
CA THR A 129 -17.17 -10.85 17.71
C THR A 129 -17.99 -10.06 18.72
N VAL A 130 -18.61 -8.98 18.26
CA VAL A 130 -19.54 -8.19 19.08
C VAL A 130 -20.89 -8.92 19.16
N GLY A 131 -21.22 -9.45 20.33
CA GLY A 131 -22.52 -10.04 20.64
C GLY A 131 -23.36 -9.09 21.50
N ARG A 132 -24.66 -9.37 21.63
CA ARG A 132 -25.49 -8.72 22.65
C ARG A 132 -25.22 -9.39 23.98
N CYS A 133 -25.16 -8.62 25.07
CA CYS A 133 -25.29 -9.19 26.41
C CYS A 133 -26.72 -9.73 26.54
N SER A 134 -26.83 -11.01 26.89
CA SER A 134 -28.12 -11.60 27.31
C SER A 134 -28.34 -11.39 28.79
#